data_AF-A0A7W1J209-F1
#
_entry.id   AF-A0A7W1J209-F1
#
_cell.length_a   1.000
_cell.length_b   1.000
_cell.length_c   1.000
_cell.angle_alpha   90.00
_cell.angle_beta   90.00
_cell.angle_gamma   90.00
#
_symmetry.space_group_name_H-M   'P 1'
#
loop_
_entity.id
_entity.type
_entity.pdbx_description
1 polymer ?
#
loop_
_entity_poly.entity_id
_entity_poly.type
_entity_poly.pdbx_seq_one_letter_code
_entity_poly.pdbx_strand_id
1 'polypeptide(L)'
;MACAMPAALVAVMQPTKGNVAAGTVHFTQVPAGVRIVAKISGLTPGGKHAFHIHEFGDVSAEDGSAAGGHFNPGGHPHGGPESEHHHAGDLGNLTADAAGNAHYELVAKDLSLCCGKMSAIGRSVIIHAKEDDLTSQPSGNAGPRIAQGVIGATK
;
A
#
# COMPACT_ATOMS: atom_id res chain seq x y z
N MET A 1 -24.15 15.10 -5.92
CA MET A 1 -23.59 15.48 -4.61
C MET A 1 -22.07 15.39 -4.75
N ALA A 2 -21.36 16.52 -4.80
CA ALA A 2 -19.90 16.49 -4.89
C ALA A 2 -19.35 15.96 -3.57
N CYS A 3 -18.55 14.90 -3.61
CA CYS A 3 -17.84 14.39 -2.44
C CYS A 3 -16.93 15.52 -1.93
N ALA A 4 -17.09 15.95 -0.69
CA ALA A 4 -16.13 16.86 -0.07
C ALA A 4 -14.79 16.13 0.01
N MET A 5 -13.86 16.50 -0.87
CA MET A 5 -12.59 15.78 -0.99
C MET A 5 -11.76 16.00 0.29
N PRO A 6 -11.37 14.96 1.03
CA PRO A 6 -10.38 15.11 2.07
C PRO A 6 -9.08 15.60 1.43
N ALA A 7 -8.44 16.59 2.03
CA ALA A 7 -7.18 17.15 1.51
C ALA A 7 -6.04 16.11 1.54
N ALA A 8 -6.09 15.17 2.50
CA ALA A 8 -5.14 14.07 2.64
C ALA A 8 -5.77 12.86 3.34
N LEU A 9 -5.21 11.68 3.08
CA LEU A 9 -5.53 10.44 3.78
C LEU A 9 -4.29 9.91 4.51
N VAL A 10 -4.53 9.00 5.45
CA VAL A 10 -3.48 8.30 6.19
C VAL A 10 -3.88 6.84 6.41
N ALA A 11 -2.91 5.95 6.29
CA ALA A 11 -2.97 4.61 6.87
C ALA A 11 -1.98 4.55 8.04
N VAL A 12 -2.50 4.27 9.23
CA VAL A 12 -1.69 3.95 10.41
C VAL A 12 -1.41 2.46 10.36
N MET A 13 -0.15 2.11 10.15
CA MET A 13 0.27 0.72 9.94
C MET A 13 0.45 0.04 11.28
N GLN A 14 -0.25 -1.08 11.45
CA GLN A 14 -0.19 -1.94 12.62
C GLN A 14 0.45 -3.28 12.23
N PRO A 15 1.28 -3.87 13.11
CA PRO A 15 1.83 -5.19 12.83
C PRO A 15 0.73 -6.25 12.77
N THR A 16 0.86 -7.20 11.84
CA THR A 16 0.11 -8.45 11.91
C THR A 16 0.68 -9.34 13.03
N LYS A 17 -0.04 -10.39 13.42
CA LYS A 17 0.34 -11.27 14.53
C LYS A 17 1.75 -11.82 14.39
N GLY A 18 2.56 -11.60 15.43
CA GLY A 18 3.94 -12.08 15.50
C GLY A 18 4.95 -11.21 14.77
N ASN A 19 4.52 -10.10 14.16
CA ASN A 19 5.38 -9.15 13.49
C ASN A 19 5.49 -7.84 14.29
N VAL A 20 6.42 -6.98 13.90
CA VAL A 20 6.70 -5.69 14.56
C VAL A 20 6.67 -4.50 13.61
N ALA A 21 6.45 -4.72 12.32
CA ALA A 21 6.45 -3.66 11.32
C ALA A 21 5.28 -2.69 11.54
N ALA A 22 5.58 -1.40 11.67
CA ALA A 22 4.62 -0.35 11.99
C ALA A 22 5.06 1.00 11.42
N GLY A 23 4.14 1.97 11.38
CA GLY A 23 4.44 3.32 10.89
C GLY A 23 3.24 4.01 10.29
N THR A 24 3.47 4.89 9.33
CA THR A 24 2.42 5.69 8.68
C THR A 24 2.64 5.79 7.19
N VAL A 25 1.55 5.76 6.44
CA VAL A 25 1.52 6.06 5.00
C VAL A 25 0.56 7.21 4.78
N HIS A 26 1.05 8.29 4.20
CA HIS A 26 0.26 9.48 3.87
C HIS A 26 -0.03 9.53 2.38
N PHE A 27 -1.24 9.94 2.04
CA PHE A 27 -1.71 10.10 0.67
C PHE A 27 -2.18 11.55 0.50
N THR A 28 -1.66 12.23 -0.51
CA THR A 28 -2.05 13.62 -0.83
C THR A 28 -2.37 13.73 -2.32
N GLN A 29 -3.48 14.38 -2.65
CA GLN A 29 -3.82 14.62 -4.04
C GLN A 29 -2.84 15.64 -4.64
N VAL A 30 -2.24 15.30 -5.78
CA VAL A 30 -1.43 16.19 -6.60
C VAL A 30 -1.97 16.20 -8.04
N PRO A 31 -1.58 17.17 -8.90
CA PRO A 31 -2.10 17.22 -10.27
C PRO A 31 -1.83 15.95 -11.10
N ALA A 32 -0.72 15.25 -10.82
CA ALA A 32 -0.31 14.05 -11.54
C ALA A 32 -0.87 12.73 -10.95
N GLY A 33 -1.68 12.78 -9.89
CA GLY A 33 -2.21 11.58 -9.22
C GLY A 33 -2.19 11.71 -7.70
N VAL A 34 -1.92 10.61 -7.00
CA VAL A 34 -1.81 10.61 -5.53
C VAL A 34 -0.35 10.45 -5.14
N ARG A 35 0.18 11.45 -4.42
CA ARG A 35 1.49 11.36 -3.78
C ARG A 35 1.38 10.50 -2.53
N ILE A 36 2.17 9.45 -2.47
CA ILE A 36 2.23 8.48 -1.37
C ILE A 36 3.58 8.66 -0.67
N VAL A 37 3.55 8.84 0.65
CA VAL A 37 4.75 8.97 1.47
C VAL A 37 4.65 7.98 2.63
N ALA A 38 5.54 6.99 2.68
CA ALA A 38 5.60 6.02 3.77
C ALA A 38 6.81 6.28 4.67
N LYS A 39 6.59 6.07 5.98
CA LYS A 39 7.62 6.00 7.01
C LYS A 39 7.34 4.79 7.87
N ILE A 40 8.13 3.74 7.71
CA ILE A 40 7.92 2.44 8.33
C ILE A 40 9.16 2.06 9.13
N SER A 41 8.95 1.39 10.26
CA SER A 41 10.00 0.82 11.11
C SER A 41 9.68 -0.64 11.41
N GLY A 42 10.65 -1.40 11.92
CA GLY A 42 10.47 -2.82 12.27
C GLY A 42 10.48 -3.76 11.07
N LEU A 43 11.08 -3.32 9.96
CA LEU A 43 11.36 -4.16 8.80
C LEU A 43 12.67 -4.94 8.99
N THR A 44 12.89 -5.95 8.15
CA THR A 44 14.17 -6.66 8.12
C THR A 44 15.27 -5.69 7.67
N PRO A 45 16.33 -5.45 8.47
CA PRO A 45 17.39 -4.52 8.09
C PRO A 45 18.03 -4.84 6.75
N GLY A 46 18.19 -3.83 5.88
CA GLY A 46 18.72 -3.97 4.52
C GLY A 46 17.83 -4.74 3.55
N GLY A 47 16.66 -5.20 4.00
CA GLY A 47 15.71 -5.98 3.20
C GLY A 47 14.80 -5.09 2.35
N LYS A 48 14.25 -5.69 1.30
CA LYS A 48 13.14 -5.13 0.54
C LYS A 48 11.83 -5.81 0.92
N HIS A 49 10.76 -5.03 0.95
CA HIS A 49 9.45 -5.47 1.41
C HIS A 49 8.38 -4.97 0.45
N ALA A 50 7.61 -5.90 -0.11
CA ALA A 50 6.51 -5.56 -1.01
C ALA A 50 5.47 -4.67 -0.32
N PHE A 51 4.93 -3.74 -1.08
CA PHE A 51 4.09 -2.66 -0.57
C PHE A 51 2.91 -2.44 -1.49
N HIS A 52 1.71 -2.72 -1.01
CA HIS A 52 0.52 -2.71 -1.86
C HIS A 52 -0.67 -2.05 -1.18
N ILE A 53 -1.56 -1.51 -1.99
CA ILE A 53 -2.95 -1.20 -1.58
C ILE A 53 -3.80 -2.42 -1.92
N HIS A 54 -4.57 -2.88 -0.94
CA HIS A 54 -5.47 -4.02 -1.04
C HIS A 54 -6.93 -3.59 -1.15
N GLU A 55 -7.75 -4.46 -1.74
CA GLU A 55 -9.12 -4.16 -2.15
C GLU A 55 -10.05 -3.78 -0.98
N PHE A 56 -9.90 -4.39 0.19
CA PHE A 56 -10.77 -4.13 1.33
C PHE A 56 -10.02 -3.41 2.45
N GLY A 57 -10.67 -2.42 3.05
CA GLY A 57 -10.26 -1.82 4.33
C GLY A 57 -10.59 -2.70 5.54
N ASP A 58 -10.68 -4.02 5.35
CA ASP A 58 -10.96 -4.96 6.43
C ASP A 58 -9.64 -5.50 6.99
N VAL A 59 -9.32 -5.09 8.21
CA VAL A 59 -8.13 -5.51 8.97
C VAL A 59 -8.49 -6.41 10.16
N SER A 60 -9.67 -7.03 10.13
CA SER A 60 -10.17 -7.88 11.23
C SER A 60 -9.40 -9.19 11.40
N ALA A 61 -8.76 -9.68 10.33
CA ALA A 61 -7.90 -10.86 10.39
C ALA A 61 -6.50 -10.49 10.93
N GLU A 62 -6.02 -11.25 11.92
CA GLU A 62 -4.75 -10.99 12.59
C GLU A 62 -3.53 -11.18 11.66
N ASP A 63 -3.66 -11.96 10.60
CA ASP A 63 -2.64 -12.19 9.56
C ASP A 63 -2.79 -11.25 8.36
N GLY A 64 -3.76 -10.33 8.41
CA GLY A 64 -4.08 -9.38 7.36
C GLY A 64 -4.76 -9.96 6.13
N SER A 65 -5.20 -11.23 6.13
CA SER A 65 -5.87 -11.86 4.98
C SER A 65 -7.21 -11.21 4.59
N ALA A 66 -7.94 -10.64 5.56
CA ALA A 66 -9.24 -9.98 5.35
C ALA A 66 -9.18 -8.79 4.37
N ALA A 67 -8.01 -8.19 4.16
CA ALA A 67 -7.80 -7.11 3.20
C ALA A 67 -8.06 -7.52 1.74
N GLY A 68 -8.14 -8.83 1.44
CA GLY A 68 -8.37 -9.34 0.08
C GLY A 68 -7.10 -9.31 -0.78
N GLY A 69 -7.27 -9.21 -2.10
CA GLY A 69 -6.18 -9.10 -3.08
C GLY A 69 -5.69 -7.66 -3.28
N HIS A 70 -4.78 -7.46 -4.23
CA HIS A 70 -4.34 -6.12 -4.62
C HIS A 70 -5.52 -5.34 -5.20
N PHE A 71 -5.57 -4.04 -4.93
CA PHE A 71 -6.59 -3.16 -5.47
C PHE A 71 -6.42 -3.03 -7.00
N ASN A 72 -7.32 -3.64 -7.76
CA ASN A 72 -7.22 -3.73 -9.22
C ASN A 72 -8.55 -3.41 -9.94
N PRO A 73 -9.04 -2.16 -9.87
CA PRO A 73 -10.25 -1.75 -10.59
C PRO A 73 -10.10 -1.77 -12.13
N GLY A 74 -8.87 -1.77 -12.64
CA GLY A 74 -8.56 -1.81 -14.08
C GLY A 74 -8.52 -3.22 -14.68
N GLY A 75 -8.45 -4.27 -13.85
CA GLY A 75 -8.38 -5.66 -14.32
C GLY A 75 -7.07 -6.01 -15.03
N HIS A 76 -5.98 -5.33 -14.71
CA HIS A 76 -4.65 -5.60 -15.28
C HIS A 76 -3.98 -6.77 -14.56
N PRO A 77 -2.97 -7.43 -15.16
CA PRO A 77 -2.07 -8.30 -14.40
C PRO A 77 -1.22 -7.48 -13.43
N HIS A 78 -0.66 -8.15 -12.42
CA HIS A 78 0.31 -7.55 -11.51
C HIS A 78 1.57 -7.10 -12.27
N GLY A 79 2.16 -5.98 -11.84
CA GLY A 79 3.40 -5.44 -12.41
C GLY A 79 4.05 -4.41 -11.48
N GLY A 80 5.13 -3.79 -11.94
CA GLY A 80 5.77 -2.70 -11.20
C GLY A 80 5.04 -1.36 -11.38
N PRO A 81 5.25 -0.39 -10.48
CA PRO A 81 4.59 0.92 -10.55
C PRO A 81 4.94 1.75 -11.79
N GLU A 82 6.07 1.44 -12.45
CA GLU A 82 6.51 2.06 -13.70
C GLU A 82 6.05 1.30 -14.95
N SER A 83 5.39 0.15 -14.79
CA SER A 83 4.87 -0.63 -15.92
C SER A 83 3.71 0.11 -16.61
N GLU A 84 3.49 -0.19 -17.88
CA GLU A 84 2.33 0.35 -18.62
C GLU A 84 1.00 -0.19 -18.06
N HIS A 85 1.02 -1.47 -17.65
CA HIS A 85 -0.09 -2.16 -17.01
C HIS A 85 0.39 -2.79 -15.72
N HIS A 86 -0.34 -2.53 -14.64
CA HIS A 86 -0.17 -3.10 -13.30
C HIS A 86 -1.47 -2.92 -12.52
N HIS A 87 -1.61 -3.53 -11.34
CA HIS A 87 -2.73 -3.20 -10.46
C HIS A 87 -2.59 -1.76 -9.96
N ALA A 88 -3.71 -1.06 -9.76
CA ALA A 88 -3.67 0.29 -9.19
C ALA A 88 -3.05 0.34 -7.78
N GLY A 89 -3.09 -0.79 -7.06
CA GLY A 89 -2.46 -0.96 -5.76
C GLY A 89 -1.01 -1.44 -5.78
N ASP A 90 -0.39 -1.68 -6.93
CA ASP A 90 1.01 -2.11 -7.01
C ASP A 90 1.96 -0.92 -6.79
N LEU A 91 2.60 -0.84 -5.62
CA LEU A 91 3.54 0.23 -5.28
C LEU A 91 5.01 -0.25 -5.28
N GLY A 92 5.24 -1.53 -5.59
CA GLY A 92 6.56 -2.16 -5.60
C GLY A 92 7.09 -2.42 -4.19
N ASN A 93 8.26 -1.87 -3.87
CA ASN A 93 9.02 -2.26 -2.68
C ASN A 93 9.41 -1.07 -1.78
N LEU A 94 9.27 -1.24 -0.48
CA LEU A 94 10.02 -0.49 0.52
C LEU A 94 11.44 -1.04 0.59
N THR A 95 12.43 -0.18 0.79
CA THR A 95 13.82 -0.57 1.07
C THR A 95 14.18 -0.14 2.48
N ALA A 96 14.45 -1.11 3.35
CA ALA A 96 14.83 -0.85 4.74
C ALA A 96 16.32 -0.52 4.86
N ASP A 97 16.65 0.44 5.72
CA ASP A 97 18.02 0.75 6.12
C ASP A 97 18.57 -0.30 7.10
N ALA A 98 19.82 -0.09 7.57
CA ALA A 98 20.49 -0.98 8.51
C ALA A 98 19.83 -1.04 9.91
N ALA A 99 18.91 -0.12 10.21
CA ALA A 99 18.12 -0.11 11.44
C ALA A 99 16.69 -0.64 11.23
N GLY A 100 16.34 -1.13 10.03
CA GLY A 100 15.01 -1.64 9.73
C GLY A 100 13.96 -0.54 9.50
N ASN A 101 14.39 0.68 9.17
CA ASN A 101 13.50 1.79 8.81
C ASN A 101 13.46 1.99 7.30
N ALA A 102 12.29 2.33 6.77
CA ALA A 102 12.13 2.68 5.37
C ALA A 102 11.41 4.02 5.21
N HIS A 103 11.94 4.84 4.31
CA HIS A 103 11.24 5.98 3.74
C HIS A 103 10.96 5.71 2.27
N TYR A 104 9.75 6.01 1.82
CA TYR A 104 9.32 5.75 0.45
C TYR A 104 8.46 6.92 -0.03
N GLU A 105 8.61 7.27 -1.31
CA GLU A 105 7.83 8.29 -1.98
C GLU A 105 7.53 7.88 -3.43
N LEU A 106 6.26 7.96 -3.84
CA LEU A 106 5.79 7.69 -5.20
C LEU A 106 4.63 8.64 -5.54
N VAL A 107 4.47 9.01 -6.80
CA VAL A 107 3.22 9.58 -7.32
C VAL A 107 2.51 8.52 -8.14
N ALA A 108 1.42 7.98 -7.60
CA ALA A 108 0.59 6.99 -8.27
C ALA A 108 -0.44 7.68 -9.19
N LYS A 109 -0.25 7.54 -10.51
CA LYS A 109 -1.11 8.12 -11.55
C LYS A 109 -2.51 7.49 -11.59
N ASP A 110 -2.61 6.21 -11.22
CA ASP A 110 -3.83 5.40 -11.30
C ASP A 110 -4.62 5.36 -10.00
N LEU A 111 -4.50 6.39 -9.15
CA LEU A 111 -5.23 6.49 -7.88
C LEU A 111 -5.94 7.83 -7.74
N SER A 112 -7.02 7.83 -6.99
CA SER A 112 -7.67 9.03 -6.47
C SER A 112 -7.90 8.88 -4.97
N LEU A 113 -8.03 10.00 -4.24
CA LEU A 113 -8.27 9.91 -2.80
C LEU A 113 -9.65 9.31 -2.48
N CYS A 114 -10.73 9.86 -3.04
CA CYS A 114 -12.09 9.54 -2.58
C CYS A 114 -13.15 9.38 -3.69
N CYS A 115 -12.79 9.58 -4.97
CA CYS A 115 -13.75 9.71 -6.05
C CYS A 115 -13.53 8.68 -7.16
N GLY A 116 -14.61 8.07 -7.62
CA GLY A 116 -14.58 7.13 -8.75
C GLY A 116 -14.00 5.76 -8.39
N LYS A 117 -13.79 4.93 -9.42
CA LYS A 117 -13.39 3.52 -9.26
C LYS A 117 -11.97 3.36 -8.71
N MET A 118 -11.11 4.37 -8.86
CA MET A 118 -9.71 4.37 -8.40
C MET A 118 -9.53 4.90 -6.96
N SER A 119 -10.63 5.03 -6.21
CA SER A 119 -10.65 5.63 -4.88
C SER A 119 -9.91 4.77 -3.84
N ALA A 120 -8.92 5.38 -3.18
CA ALA A 120 -8.10 4.76 -2.15
C ALA A 120 -8.73 4.80 -0.73
N ILE A 121 -9.59 5.78 -0.41
CA ILE A 121 -10.23 5.83 0.91
C ILE A 121 -11.06 4.56 1.17
N GLY A 122 -10.93 4.00 2.38
CA GLY A 122 -11.62 2.77 2.77
C GLY A 122 -10.98 1.48 2.23
N ARG A 123 -9.88 1.58 1.48
CA ARG A 123 -8.99 0.45 1.16
C ARG A 123 -8.00 0.24 2.29
N SER A 124 -7.13 -0.76 2.19
CA SER A 124 -6.04 -0.96 3.14
C SER A 124 -4.69 -0.96 2.46
N VAL A 125 -3.65 -0.69 3.23
CA VAL A 125 -2.26 -0.90 2.86
C VAL A 125 -1.79 -2.20 3.50
N ILE A 126 -1.01 -2.98 2.76
CA ILE A 126 -0.31 -4.17 3.25
C ILE A 126 1.19 -4.04 2.96
N ILE A 127 2.00 -4.42 3.94
CA ILE A 127 3.45 -4.63 3.77
C ILE A 127 3.72 -6.12 3.91
N HIS A 128 4.52 -6.69 3.01
CA HIS A 128 4.87 -8.11 3.04
C HIS A 128 6.29 -8.37 3.55
N ALA A 129 6.56 -9.63 3.90
CA ALA A 129 7.84 -10.06 4.45
C ALA A 129 8.99 -10.10 3.44
N LYS A 130 8.69 -10.26 2.13
CA LYS A 130 9.71 -10.39 1.08
C LYS A 130 9.56 -9.29 0.03
N GLU A 131 10.57 -9.20 -0.83
CA GLU A 131 10.56 -8.38 -2.05
C GLU A 131 9.44 -8.84 -3.00
N ASP A 132 8.82 -7.85 -3.64
CA ASP A 132 8.01 -8.01 -4.83
C ASP A 132 8.92 -8.17 -6.06
N ASP A 133 8.81 -9.29 -6.77
CA ASP A 133 9.54 -9.57 -8.00
C ASP A 133 8.97 -8.86 -9.26
N LEU A 134 7.89 -8.09 -9.09
CA LEU A 134 7.22 -7.24 -10.09
C LEU A 134 6.65 -7.97 -11.30
N THR A 135 6.61 -9.31 -11.27
CA THR A 135 6.29 -10.12 -12.47
C THR A 135 5.38 -11.30 -12.17
N SER A 136 5.61 -11.99 -11.06
CA SER A 136 4.87 -13.20 -10.70
C SER A 136 3.43 -12.88 -10.35
N GLN A 137 2.50 -13.64 -10.94
CA GLN A 137 1.08 -13.43 -10.71
C GLN A 137 0.59 -14.22 -9.50
N PRO A 138 -0.41 -13.71 -8.75
CA PRO A 138 -1.04 -12.39 -8.89
C PRO A 138 -0.38 -11.31 -8.01
N SER A 139 0.71 -11.60 -7.29
CA SER A 139 1.17 -10.76 -6.17
C SER A 139 2.70 -10.76 -5.97
N GLY A 140 3.47 -10.97 -7.02
CA GLY A 140 4.90 -10.70 -7.02
C GLY A 140 5.75 -11.59 -6.11
N ASN A 141 5.25 -12.77 -5.70
CA ASN A 141 5.92 -13.66 -4.72
C ASN A 141 6.32 -13.00 -3.39
N ALA A 142 5.60 -11.94 -3.00
CA ALA A 142 5.88 -11.10 -1.84
C ALA A 142 5.87 -11.81 -0.46
N GLY A 143 5.31 -13.01 -0.38
CA GLY A 143 5.23 -13.78 0.87
C GLY A 143 4.20 -13.23 1.87
N PRO A 144 4.30 -13.60 3.16
CA PRO A 144 3.29 -13.29 4.17
C PRO A 144 3.19 -11.79 4.47
N ARG A 145 2.01 -11.36 4.94
CA ARG A 145 1.69 -9.98 5.31
C ARG A 145 2.19 -9.68 6.71
N ILE A 146 3.01 -8.65 6.87
CA ILE A 146 3.67 -8.31 8.15
C ILE A 146 3.13 -7.04 8.81
N ALA A 147 2.45 -6.19 8.04
CA ALA A 147 1.72 -5.03 8.57
C ALA A 147 0.52 -4.69 7.70
N GLN A 148 -0.49 -4.09 8.32
CA GLN A 148 -1.73 -3.66 7.69
C GLN A 148 -2.23 -2.33 8.23
N GLY A 149 -2.96 -1.57 7.43
CA GLY A 149 -3.58 -0.32 7.89
C GLY A 149 -4.67 0.16 6.95
N VAL A 150 -5.83 0.54 7.49
CA VAL A 150 -6.94 1.11 6.70
C VAL A 150 -6.59 2.54 6.29
N ILE A 151 -6.85 2.88 5.03
CA ILE A 151 -6.70 4.23 4.49
C ILE A 151 -7.92 5.06 4.89
N GLY A 152 -7.72 5.95 5.86
CA GLY A 152 -8.75 6.85 6.39
C GLY A 152 -8.46 8.32 6.14
N ALA A 153 -9.46 9.17 6.38
CA ALA A 153 -9.27 10.62 6.32
C ALA A 153 -8.32 11.11 7.43
N THR A 154 -7.48 12.09 7.10
CA THR A 154 -6.71 12.83 8.10
C THR A 154 -7.60 13.85 8.82
N LYS A 155 -7.20 14.29 10.02
CA LYS A 155 -7.82 15.40 10.74
C LYS A 155 -7.47 16.74 10.11
#